data_AF-A0A3M0MFA8-F1
#
_entry.id   AF-A0A3M0MFA8-F1
#
_cell.length_a   1.000
_cell.length_b   1.000
_cell.length_c   1.000
_cell.angle_alpha   90.00
_cell.angle_beta   90.00
_cell.angle_gamma   90.00
#
_symmetry.space_group_name_H-M   'P 1'
#
loop_
_entity.id
_entity.type
_entity.pdbx_description
1 polymer ?
#
loop_
_entity_poly.entity_id
_entity_poly.type
_entity_poly.pdbx_seq_one_letter_code
_entity_poly.pdbx_strand_id
1 'polypeptide(L)'
;MSDAPKIRIKRLEDADIALSLPSYETAGAAGADLRANFPEGARDGIELAPGQRALIPTGLILEIPAGWEVQVRPRSGLALKHGVTLANAPGTIDSDIYDCGYQG
;
A
#
# COMPACT_ATOMS: atom_id res chain seq x y z
N MET A 1 26.94 -3.07 -13.96
CA MET A 1 25.52 -2.75 -13.79
C MET A 1 25.33 -2.35 -12.34
N SER A 2 24.77 -1.17 -12.07
CA SER A 2 24.43 -0.77 -10.70
C SER A 2 23.47 -1.80 -10.10
N ASP A 3 23.66 -2.15 -8.82
CA ASP A 3 22.69 -2.95 -8.07
C ASP A 3 21.35 -2.20 -8.06
N ALA A 4 20.23 -2.90 -8.24
CA ALA A 4 18.90 -2.28 -8.18
C ALA A 4 18.63 -1.78 -6.75
N PRO A 5 17.87 -0.67 -6.57
CA PRO A 5 17.51 -0.21 -5.23
C PRO A 5 16.73 -1.29 -4.48
N LYS A 6 17.08 -1.49 -3.20
CA LYS A 6 16.43 -2.49 -2.33
C LYS A 6 15.53 -1.76 -1.35
N ILE A 7 14.22 -1.97 -1.46
CA ILE A 7 13.23 -1.49 -0.49
C ILE A 7 13.09 -2.57 0.60
N ARG A 8 13.27 -2.20 1.88
CA ARG A 8 12.97 -3.12 2.98
C ARG A 8 11.53 -2.94 3.41
N ILE A 9 10.87 -4.05 3.75
CA ILE A 9 9.48 -4.06 4.21
C ILE A 9 9.45 -4.66 5.60
N LYS A 10 8.90 -3.90 6.55
CA LYS A 10 8.62 -4.36 7.92
C LYS A 10 7.11 -4.48 8.10
N ARG A 11 6.67 -5.57 8.73
CA ARG A 11 5.29 -5.71 9.20
C ARG A 11 5.11 -5.00 10.54
N LEU A 12 3.99 -4.31 10.70
CA LEU A 12 3.54 -3.82 12.01
C LEU A 12 3.19 -4.99 12.93
N GLU A 13 3.12 -4.73 14.23
CA GLU A 13 2.85 -5.77 15.25
C GLU A 13 1.48 -6.43 15.07
N ASP A 14 0.50 -5.66 14.59
CA ASP A 14 -0.88 -6.09 14.31
C ASP A 14 -1.10 -6.50 12.84
N ALA A 15 -0.02 -6.63 12.05
CA ALA A 15 -0.12 -7.06 10.66
C ALA A 15 -0.50 -8.54 10.55
N ASP A 16 -1.50 -8.84 9.74
CA ASP A 16 -1.93 -10.19 9.43
C ASP A 16 -0.83 -10.92 8.63
N ILE A 17 -0.23 -11.91 9.27
CA ILE A 17 0.85 -12.72 8.69
C ILE A 17 0.38 -13.58 7.51
N ALA A 18 -0.93 -13.84 7.38
CA ALA A 18 -1.49 -14.57 6.25
C ALA A 18 -1.52 -13.74 4.96
N LEU A 19 -1.47 -12.41 5.06
CA LEU A 19 -1.38 -11.53 3.89
C LEU A 19 0.05 -11.55 3.35
N SER A 20 0.22 -11.96 2.09
CA SER A 20 1.54 -11.95 1.42
C SER A 20 2.13 -10.54 1.38
N LEU A 21 3.46 -10.44 1.49
CA LEU A 21 4.14 -9.17 1.18
C LEU A 21 3.87 -8.77 -0.28
N PRO A 22 3.93 -7.47 -0.63
CA PRO A 22 3.81 -7.02 -2.00
C PRO A 22 4.88 -7.66 -2.87
N SER A 23 4.46 -8.21 -4.01
CA SER A 23 5.35 -8.84 -5.00
C SER A 23 4.94 -8.44 -6.41
N TYR A 24 5.93 -8.25 -7.27
CA TYR A 24 5.70 -8.08 -8.70
C TYR A 24 5.30 -9.43 -9.30
N GLU A 25 4.10 -9.52 -9.87
CA GLU A 25 3.56 -10.80 -10.35
C GLU A 25 4.28 -11.34 -11.59
N THR A 26 4.92 -10.46 -12.37
CA THR A 26 5.67 -10.83 -13.57
C THR A 26 6.95 -10.00 -13.67
N ALA A 27 7.92 -10.47 -14.47
CA ALA A 27 9.16 -9.74 -14.71
C ALA A 27 8.98 -8.36 -15.38
N GLY A 28 7.84 -8.13 -16.05
CA GLY A 28 7.50 -6.86 -16.69
C GLY A 28 6.55 -5.98 -15.88
N ALA A 29 6.16 -6.40 -14.67
CA ALA A 29 5.23 -5.64 -13.86
C ALA A 29 5.86 -4.33 -13.37
N ALA A 30 5.14 -3.22 -13.55
CA ALA A 30 5.59 -1.90 -13.09
C ALA A 30 5.23 -1.62 -11.62
N GLY A 31 4.34 -2.40 -11.02
CA GLY A 31 3.89 -2.24 -9.64
C GLY A 31 3.63 -3.58 -8.96
N ALA A 32 3.59 -3.54 -7.63
CA ALA A 32 3.21 -4.65 -6.77
C ALA A 32 1.92 -4.28 -6.02
N ASP A 33 0.99 -5.22 -5.93
CA ASP A 33 -0.30 -4.99 -5.27
C ASP A 33 -0.13 -4.92 -3.75
N LEU A 34 -0.71 -3.89 -3.13
CA LEU A 34 -0.85 -3.77 -1.67
C LEU A 34 -2.17 -4.43 -1.23
N ARG A 35 -2.17 -5.04 -0.05
CA ARG A 35 -3.35 -5.67 0.55
C ARG A 35 -3.83 -4.85 1.75
N ALA A 36 -5.14 -4.80 1.93
CA ALA A 36 -5.75 -4.21 3.12
C ALA A 36 -5.51 -5.12 4.34
N ASN A 37 -5.03 -4.55 5.43
CA ASN A 37 -4.77 -5.23 6.70
C ASN A 37 -5.88 -4.93 7.72
N PHE A 38 -7.08 -5.45 7.46
CA PHE A 38 -8.18 -5.29 8.40
C PHE A 38 -7.99 -6.19 9.63
N PRO A 39 -8.43 -5.74 10.83
CA PRO A 39 -8.43 -6.60 12.01
C PRO A 39 -9.33 -7.81 11.82
N GLU A 40 -9.12 -8.86 12.62
CA GLU A 40 -9.81 -10.16 12.46
C GLU A 40 -11.34 -10.05 12.33
N GLY A 41 -11.97 -9.16 13.12
CA GLY A 41 -13.41 -8.92 13.08
C GLY A 41 -13.94 -8.11 11.89
N ALA A 42 -13.07 -7.63 10.98
CA ALA A 42 -13.43 -6.81 9.83
C ALA A 42 -12.80 -7.33 8.51
N ARG A 43 -12.44 -8.61 8.45
CA ARG A 43 -11.79 -9.21 7.28
C ARG A 43 -12.65 -9.24 6.00
N ASP A 44 -13.97 -9.13 6.14
CA ASP A 44 -14.88 -8.99 5.00
C ASP A 44 -14.79 -7.60 4.33
N GLY A 45 -14.00 -6.70 4.90
CA GLY A 45 -13.74 -5.37 4.37
C GLY A 45 -14.66 -4.30 4.96
N ILE A 46 -14.82 -3.21 4.22
CA ILE A 46 -15.70 -2.10 4.57
C ILE A 46 -16.62 -1.76 3.41
N GLU A 47 -17.76 -1.18 3.73
CA GLU A 47 -18.62 -0.53 2.74
C GLU A 47 -18.25 0.95 2.62
N LEU A 48 -18.12 1.42 1.37
CA LEU A 48 -17.93 2.83 1.07
C LEU A 48 -19.16 3.35 0.34
N ALA A 49 -19.91 4.25 0.98
CA ALA A 49 -20.98 4.98 0.32
C ALA A 49 -20.41 5.93 -0.76
N PRO A 50 -21.21 6.33 -1.77
CA PRO A 50 -20.77 7.30 -2.76
C PRO A 50 -20.18 8.58 -2.13
N GLY A 51 -18.95 8.93 -2.52
CA GLY A 51 -18.22 10.10 -2.01
C GLY A 51 -17.52 9.91 -0.66
N GLN A 52 -17.77 8.79 0.04
CA GLN A 52 -17.07 8.45 1.27
C GLN A 52 -15.59 8.15 1.01
N ARG A 53 -14.76 8.46 1.99
CA ARG A 53 -13.34 8.12 2.02
C ARG A 53 -13.03 7.39 3.32
N ALA A 54 -12.11 6.45 3.25
CA ALA A 54 -11.57 5.76 4.41
C ALA A 54 -10.06 5.61 4.24
N LEU A 55 -9.33 5.66 5.36
CA LEU A 55 -7.93 5.26 5.41
C LEU A 55 -7.88 3.75 5.62
N ILE A 56 -7.26 3.03 4.68
CA ILE A 56 -7.16 1.57 4.73
C ILE A 56 -5.73 1.19 5.12
N PRO A 57 -5.50 0.53 6.28
CA PRO A 57 -4.17 0.14 6.69
C PRO A 57 -3.63 -0.96 5.78
N THR A 58 -2.31 -0.97 5.56
CA THR A 58 -1.61 -2.05 4.86
C THR A 58 -0.88 -2.98 5.83
N GLY A 59 -0.66 -2.55 7.08
CA GLY A 59 0.15 -3.28 8.06
C GLY A 59 1.64 -3.27 7.75
N LEU A 60 2.11 -2.39 6.85
CA LEU A 60 3.49 -2.36 6.37
C LEU A 60 4.15 -1.01 6.58
N ILE A 61 5.43 -1.05 6.96
CA ILE A 61 6.37 0.07 6.89
C ILE A 61 7.36 -0.23 5.77
N LEU A 62 7.63 0.77 4.93
CA LEU A 62 8.62 0.70 3.87
C LEU A 62 9.85 1.52 4.27
N GLU A 63 11.02 0.94 4.11
CA GLU A 63 12.28 1.69 4.17
C GLU A 63 12.82 1.84 2.74
N ILE A 64 12.73 3.06 2.23
CA ILE A 64 13.04 3.40 0.85
C ILE A 64 14.44 4.01 0.81
N PRO A 65 15.34 3.56 -0.09
CA PRO A 65 16.67 4.16 -0.23
C PRO A 65 16.61 5.65 -0.60
N ALA A 66 17.53 6.44 -0.07
CA ALA A 66 17.64 7.86 -0.41
C ALA A 66 17.73 8.09 -1.93
N GLY A 67 17.04 9.11 -2.42
CA GLY A 67 16.95 9.44 -3.86
C GLY A 67 15.87 8.64 -4.62
N TRP A 68 15.04 7.87 -3.91
CA TRP A 68 13.90 7.15 -4.46
C TRP A 68 12.62 7.48 -3.68
N GLU A 69 11.48 7.30 -4.33
CA GLU A 69 10.15 7.35 -3.72
C GLU A 69 9.38 6.08 -4.09
N VAL A 70 8.32 5.80 -3.32
CA VAL A 70 7.29 4.84 -3.72
C VAL A 70 6.02 5.60 -4.06
N GLN A 71 5.42 5.28 -5.21
CA GLN A 71 4.11 5.82 -5.59
C GLN A 71 3.01 4.78 -5.39
N VAL A 72 2.00 5.14 -4.61
CA VAL A 72 0.77 4.37 -4.45
C VAL A 72 -0.22 4.81 -5.52
N ARG A 73 -0.63 3.89 -6.39
CA ARG A 73 -1.51 4.18 -7.52
C ARG A 73 -2.80 3.35 -7.46
N PRO A 74 -3.93 3.84 -7.99
CA PRO A 74 -5.16 3.07 -8.03
C PRO A 74 -5.04 1.81 -8.91
N ARG A 75 -5.69 0.72 -8.52
CA ARG A 75 -5.88 -0.44 -9.41
C ARG A 75 -6.97 -0.11 -10.42
N SER A 76 -6.63 -0.15 -11.72
CA SER A 76 -7.54 0.22 -12.80
C SER A 76 -8.86 -0.56 -12.77
N GLY A 77 -8.83 -1.84 -12.40
CA GLY A 77 -10.02 -2.67 -12.29
C GLY A 77 -11.04 -2.19 -11.25
N LEU A 78 -10.57 -1.75 -10.07
CA LEU A 78 -11.44 -1.21 -9.01
C LEU A 78 -11.98 0.18 -9.39
N ALA A 79 -11.12 1.02 -9.98
CA ALA A 79 -11.51 2.35 -10.44
C ALA A 79 -12.59 2.28 -11.52
N LEU A 80 -12.42 1.41 -12.53
CA LEU A 80 -13.36 1.29 -13.64
C LEU A 80 -14.69 0.63 -13.22
N LYS A 81 -14.64 -0.44 -12.42
CA LYS A 81 -15.83 -1.23 -12.08
C LYS A 81 -16.63 -0.66 -10.90
N HIS A 82 -15.96 0.01 -9.97
CA HIS A 82 -16.57 0.41 -8.69
C HIS A 82 -16.35 1.89 -8.36
N GLY A 83 -15.63 2.65 -9.19
CA GLY A 83 -15.29 4.06 -8.89
C GLY A 83 -14.34 4.23 -7.71
N VAL A 84 -13.74 3.15 -7.21
CA VAL A 84 -12.83 3.18 -6.06
C VAL A 84 -11.45 3.63 -6.53
N THR A 85 -10.98 4.75 -5.97
CA THR A 85 -9.69 5.36 -6.29
C THR A 85 -9.02 5.91 -5.02
N LEU A 86 -7.77 6.34 -5.14
CA LEU A 86 -7.07 7.05 -4.08
C LEU A 86 -7.31 8.55 -4.23
N ALA A 87 -7.76 9.20 -3.15
CA ALA A 87 -8.00 10.64 -3.14
C ALA A 87 -6.71 11.46 -3.39
N ASN A 88 -5.55 10.87 -3.09
CA ASN A 88 -4.22 11.46 -3.24
C ASN A 88 -3.41 10.82 -4.38
N ALA A 89 -4.02 10.15 -5.37
CA ALA A 89 -3.27 9.50 -6.44
C ALA A 89 -2.47 10.50 -7.32
N PRO A 90 -1.20 10.17 -7.69
CA PRO A 90 -0.36 9.15 -7.08
C PRO A 90 0.04 9.56 -5.65
N GLY A 91 -0.16 8.67 -4.68
CA GLY A 91 0.26 8.94 -3.30
C GLY A 91 1.77 8.75 -3.17
N THR A 92 2.48 9.76 -2.70
CA THR A 92 3.94 9.72 -2.54
C THR A 92 4.33 9.21 -1.16
N ILE A 93 5.27 8.27 -1.11
CA ILE A 93 5.99 7.86 0.10
C ILE A 93 7.47 8.19 -0.14
N ASP A 94 7.94 9.21 0.57
CA ASP A 94 9.33 9.67 0.50
C ASP A 94 10.28 8.77 1.29
N SER A 95 11.57 8.85 0.96
CA SER A 95 12.62 8.07 1.61
C SER A 95 12.89 8.44 3.06
N ASP A 96 12.28 9.49 3.60
CA ASP A 96 12.40 9.94 4.99
C ASP A 96 11.18 9.55 5.87
N ILE A 97 10.26 8.77 5.31
CA ILE A 97 9.06 8.29 6.00
C ILE A 97 9.30 6.85 6.51
N TYR A 98 9.71 6.71 7.77
CA TYR A 98 9.98 5.39 8.40
C TYR A 98 9.09 5.08 9.60
N ASP A 99 8.35 6.07 10.09
CA ASP A 99 7.54 5.95 11.30
C ASP A 99 6.18 6.57 11.03
N CYS A 100 5.15 5.73 10.98
CA CYS A 100 3.77 6.21 10.98
C CYS A 100 3.38 6.54 12.42
N GLY A 101 3.94 7.62 12.95
CA GLY A 101 3.40 8.34 14.11
C GLY A 101 2.11 9.11 13.78
N TYR A 102 1.46 8.82 12.65
CA TYR A 102 0.22 9.48 12.25
C TYR A 102 -0.97 8.88 13.01
N GLN A 103 -1.21 9.40 14.21
CA GLN A 103 -2.42 9.17 15.02
C GLN A 103 -3.60 10.00 14.48
N GLY A 104 -3.93 9.81 13.20
CA GLY A 104 -5.11 10.40 12.57
C GLY A 104 -6.35 9.54 12.76
#